data_AF-A0A0C1HB86-F1
#
_entry.id   AF-A0A0C1HB86-F1
#
_cell.length_a   1.000
_cell.length_b   1.000
_cell.length_c   1.000
_cell.angle_alpha   90.00
_cell.angle_beta   90.00
_cell.angle_gamma   90.00
#
_symmetry.space_group_name_H-M   'P 1'
#
loop_
_entity.id
_entity.type
_entity.pdbx_description
1 polymer ?
#
loop_
_entity_poly.entity_id
_entity_poly.type
_entity_poly.pdbx_seq_one_letter_code
_entity_poly.pdbx_strand_id
1 'polypeptide(L)'
;MKLSLIASAFLALAGILPAKAQEYRVNGMNKHVFLVTVFSGRMGHGVGTGATFCPAKNDVFESCGGFLKSGGFTPFFHNFWTSTSGQRRFNIAFAHGKLKAPAGRYYFTGQSVGNRYYGVGNITYFADISPGTVVVYPQGGIPMDEAIAYIKEQMVAQLGKKAQSLRYVPGGAVSVSCDNRPHKLSCKIGKQTSLSKVSFR
;
A
#
# COMPACT_ATOMS: atom_id res chain seq x y z
N MET A 1 28.07 10.80 56.28
CA MET A 1 26.74 10.13 56.32
C MET A 1 26.11 10.23 54.94
N LYS A 2 25.65 9.09 54.41
CA LYS A 2 24.98 8.92 53.11
C LYS A 2 23.51 9.34 53.22
N LEU A 3 22.98 9.96 52.15
CA LEU A 3 21.56 10.13 51.76
C LEU A 3 21.60 10.82 50.38
N SER A 4 20.91 10.46 49.31
CA SER A 4 20.26 9.24 48.84
C SER A 4 20.15 9.45 47.32
N LEU A 5 20.57 8.48 46.52
CA LEU A 5 20.02 8.33 45.17
C LEU A 5 18.50 8.17 45.29
N ILE A 6 17.73 8.77 44.39
CA ILE A 6 16.57 8.16 43.70
C ILE A 6 16.02 9.15 42.65
N ALA A 7 16.18 8.71 41.40
CA ALA A 7 15.25 8.81 40.28
C ALA A 7 14.55 10.14 39.96
N SER A 8 14.96 10.73 38.84
CA SER A 8 14.01 11.11 37.78
C SER A 8 14.70 10.97 36.43
N ALA A 9 15.13 9.74 36.14
CA ALA A 9 15.31 9.29 34.77
C ALA A 9 13.90 9.15 34.14
N PHE A 10 13.29 10.28 33.77
CA PHE A 10 12.29 10.29 32.70
C PHE A 10 13.01 10.09 31.36
N LEU A 11 13.69 8.94 31.23
CA LEU A 11 13.87 8.28 29.96
C LEU A 11 12.50 7.74 29.58
N ALA A 12 11.62 8.64 29.16
CA ALA A 12 10.58 8.25 28.24
C ALA A 12 11.32 7.63 27.06
N LEU A 13 11.20 6.30 26.92
CA LEU A 13 11.46 5.57 25.69
C LEU A 13 10.53 6.16 24.61
N ALA A 14 10.85 7.37 24.13
CA ALA A 14 10.60 7.74 22.77
C ALA A 14 11.57 6.87 21.97
N GLY A 15 11.19 5.61 21.76
CA GLY A 15 11.83 4.79 20.75
C GLY A 15 11.93 5.65 19.50
N ILE A 16 13.16 5.83 19.02
CA ILE A 16 13.49 6.66 17.87
C ILE A 16 12.78 6.02 16.68
N LEU A 17 11.52 6.39 16.51
CA LEU A 17 10.76 6.03 15.33
C LEU A 17 11.38 6.85 14.19
N PRO A 18 11.65 6.24 13.03
CA PRO A 18 12.18 6.98 11.90
C PRO A 18 11.28 8.17 11.60
N ALA A 19 11.85 9.34 11.31
CA ALA A 19 11.13 10.61 11.13
C ALA A 19 9.92 10.52 10.18
N LYS A 20 9.92 9.59 9.23
CA LYS A 20 8.78 9.29 8.35
C LYS A 20 7.57 8.69 9.08
N ALA A 21 7.77 7.83 10.07
CA ALA A 21 6.68 7.33 10.92
C ALA A 21 6.06 8.45 11.77
N GLN A 22 6.86 9.46 12.12
CA GLN A 22 6.42 10.65 12.85
C GLN A 22 5.57 11.59 11.98
N GLU A 23 5.82 11.67 10.66
CA GLU A 23 4.98 12.42 9.69
C GLU A 23 3.50 11.99 9.74
N TYR A 24 3.23 10.67 9.92
CA TYR A 24 1.87 10.15 10.03
C TYR A 24 1.20 10.43 11.39
N ARG A 25 1.98 10.52 12.48
CA ARG A 25 1.45 10.81 13.82
C ARG A 25 1.02 12.27 13.98
N VAL A 26 1.77 13.20 13.40
CA VAL A 26 1.65 14.62 13.74
C VAL A 26 0.45 15.29 13.09
N ASN A 27 0.26 15.22 11.76
CA ASN A 27 -0.98 15.61 11.06
C ASN A 27 -0.77 15.41 9.55
N GLY A 28 -1.41 14.42 8.93
CA GLY A 28 -1.21 14.20 7.50
C GLY A 28 -1.86 12.97 6.88
N MET A 29 -2.22 11.93 7.64
CA MET A 29 -2.71 10.67 7.06
C MET A 29 -3.93 10.84 6.13
N ASN A 30 -4.85 11.75 6.45
CA ASN A 30 -6.03 12.03 5.61
C ASN A 30 -5.68 12.72 4.28
N LYS A 31 -4.43 13.14 4.07
CA LYS A 31 -3.92 13.67 2.79
C LYS A 31 -3.23 12.59 1.95
N HIS A 32 -3.08 11.38 2.50
CA HIS A 32 -2.38 10.28 1.88
C HIS A 32 -3.35 9.20 1.40
N VAL A 33 -2.91 8.44 0.41
CA VAL A 33 -3.50 7.16 0.04
C VAL A 33 -2.51 6.07 0.42
N PHE A 34 -3.03 4.96 0.92
CA PHE A 34 -2.28 3.77 1.26
C PHE A 34 -2.76 2.63 0.35
N LEU A 35 -1.84 1.92 -0.27
CA LEU A 35 -2.07 0.68 -1.00
C LEU A 35 -1.44 -0.43 -0.17
N VAL A 36 -2.23 -1.41 0.25
CA VAL A 36 -1.83 -2.40 1.24
C VAL A 36 -2.09 -3.79 0.69
N THR A 37 -1.05 -4.61 0.61
CA THR A 37 -1.15 -6.04 0.30
C THR A 37 -1.07 -6.85 1.58
N VAL A 38 -2.05 -7.73 1.78
CA VAL A 38 -2.10 -8.71 2.88
C VAL A 38 -1.79 -10.09 2.33
N PHE A 39 -0.88 -10.83 2.96
CA PHE A 39 -0.49 -12.16 2.47
C PHE A 39 -0.11 -13.10 3.60
N SER A 40 -0.27 -14.40 3.34
CA SER A 40 0.20 -15.48 4.20
C SER A 40 1.57 -15.97 3.69
N GLY A 41 2.52 -16.20 4.60
CA GLY A 41 3.84 -16.74 4.24
C GLY A 41 4.79 -15.75 3.57
N ARG A 42 5.63 -16.26 2.64
CA ARG A 42 6.61 -15.46 1.89
C ARG A 42 5.90 -14.58 0.87
N MET A 43 6.27 -13.30 0.81
CA MET A 43 5.75 -12.38 -0.22
C MET A 43 6.22 -12.85 -1.60
N GLY A 44 5.27 -13.23 -2.47
CA GLY A 44 5.54 -13.45 -3.90
C GLY A 44 5.80 -12.12 -4.61
N HIS A 45 4.73 -11.44 -5.03
CA HIS A 45 4.78 -10.09 -5.60
C HIS A 45 3.51 -9.32 -5.18
N GLY A 46 3.58 -8.57 -4.07
CA GLY A 46 2.45 -7.75 -3.63
C GLY A 46 2.29 -6.49 -4.48
N VAL A 47 1.08 -5.91 -4.49
CA VAL A 47 0.88 -4.55 -4.97
C VAL A 47 1.58 -3.61 -4.00
N GLY A 48 2.64 -2.94 -4.45
CA GLY A 48 3.52 -2.24 -3.53
C GLY A 48 4.60 -1.41 -4.20
N THR A 49 5.84 -1.53 -3.73
CA THR A 49 6.98 -0.69 -4.10
C THR A 49 7.06 -0.34 -5.57
N GLY A 50 7.16 0.96 -5.87
CA GLY A 50 7.29 1.44 -7.24
C GLY A 50 6.05 1.23 -8.10
N ALA A 51 4.92 0.78 -7.54
CA ALA A 51 3.68 0.64 -8.27
C ALA A 51 3.18 1.98 -8.79
N THR A 52 2.84 1.97 -10.06
CA THR A 52 2.30 3.10 -10.81
C THR A 52 0.84 2.82 -11.08
N PHE A 53 -0.01 3.75 -10.64
CA PHE A 53 -1.45 3.73 -10.89
C PHE A 53 -1.82 4.98 -11.68
N CYS A 54 -2.62 4.82 -12.73
CA CYS A 54 -3.00 5.90 -13.63
C CYS A 54 -4.53 5.94 -13.82
N PRO A 55 -5.12 7.14 -13.92
CA PRO A 55 -6.55 7.26 -14.17
C PRO A 55 -6.85 6.83 -15.62
N ALA A 56 -8.08 6.38 -15.85
CA ALA A 56 -8.57 6.11 -17.19
C ALA A 56 -9.32 7.31 -17.76
N LYS A 57 -9.32 7.41 -19.09
CA LYS A 57 -10.20 8.28 -19.87
C LYS A 57 -10.89 7.41 -20.93
N ASN A 58 -12.22 7.46 -21.00
CA ASN A 58 -13.00 6.66 -21.96
C ASN A 58 -12.65 5.16 -21.92
N ASP A 59 -12.62 4.58 -20.71
CA ASP A 59 -12.25 3.17 -20.46
C ASP A 59 -10.87 2.74 -20.96
N VAL A 60 -9.97 3.70 -21.19
CA VAL A 60 -8.57 3.45 -21.55
C VAL A 60 -7.67 4.13 -20.53
N PHE A 61 -6.70 3.41 -19.98
CA PHE A 61 -5.62 4.00 -19.21
C PHE A 61 -4.30 3.93 -19.98
N GLU A 62 -3.47 4.95 -19.81
CA GLU A 62 -2.12 5.00 -20.37
C GLU A 62 -1.10 5.10 -19.24
N SER A 63 0.14 4.67 -19.52
CA SER A 63 1.23 4.94 -18.58
C SER A 63 1.35 6.44 -18.34
N CYS A 64 1.41 6.82 -17.07
CA CYS A 64 1.53 8.20 -16.61
C CYS A 64 2.78 8.30 -15.73
N GLY A 65 3.21 9.51 -15.37
CA GLY A 65 4.31 9.77 -14.44
C GLY A 65 4.08 9.29 -13.00
N GLY A 66 3.13 8.37 -12.79
CA GLY A 66 2.68 7.83 -11.53
C GLY A 66 1.81 8.81 -10.74
N PHE A 67 0.68 8.32 -10.27
CA PHE A 67 -0.12 9.05 -9.29
C PHE A 67 0.50 9.03 -7.89
N LEU A 68 1.11 7.90 -7.54
CA LEU A 68 1.93 7.72 -6.35
C LEU A 68 3.39 7.66 -6.81
N LYS A 69 4.08 8.81 -6.84
CA LYS A 69 5.54 8.78 -6.76
C LYS A 69 5.83 8.30 -5.34
N SER A 70 5.87 6.97 -5.12
CA SER A 70 6.19 6.41 -3.81
C SER A 70 7.48 7.06 -3.39
N GLY A 71 7.44 7.90 -2.34
CA GLY A 71 8.61 8.59 -1.85
C GLY A 71 9.53 7.56 -1.23
N GLY A 72 10.38 6.96 -2.07
CA GLY A 72 11.44 6.01 -1.73
C GLY A 72 11.02 4.93 -0.74
N PHE A 73 10.78 3.72 -1.25
CA PHE A 73 11.17 2.54 -0.49
C PHE A 73 12.67 2.62 -0.29
N THR A 74 13.12 3.05 0.88
CA THR A 74 14.47 2.69 1.30
C THR A 74 14.48 1.18 1.47
N PRO A 75 15.45 0.44 0.89
CA PRO A 75 15.51 -1.02 0.91
C PRO A 75 15.74 -1.63 2.31
N PHE A 76 15.67 -0.82 3.36
CA PHE A 76 15.75 -1.25 4.75
C PHE A 76 14.35 -1.42 5.32
N PHE A 77 13.87 -2.66 5.38
CA PHE A 77 13.04 -3.32 6.40
C PHE A 77 11.87 -2.58 7.12
N HIS A 78 11.49 -1.34 6.77
CA HIS A 78 10.54 -0.50 7.52
C HIS A 78 9.12 -0.45 6.93
N ASN A 79 8.91 -0.96 5.71
CA ASN A 79 7.59 -1.01 5.04
C ASN A 79 6.96 -2.41 5.05
N PHE A 80 7.52 -3.30 5.86
CA PHE A 80 7.04 -4.63 6.08
C PHE A 80 6.63 -4.71 7.54
N TRP A 81 5.32 -4.72 7.78
CA TRP A 81 4.82 -4.99 9.12
C TRP A 81 4.71 -6.51 9.23
N THR A 82 5.72 -7.10 9.87
CA THR A 82 5.67 -8.49 10.29
C THR A 82 4.69 -8.60 11.44
N SER A 83 3.94 -9.70 11.52
CA SER A 83 3.18 -10.00 12.73
C SER A 83 4.14 -10.00 13.92
N THR A 84 3.83 -9.26 14.99
CA THR A 84 4.52 -9.40 16.27
C THR A 84 4.49 -10.86 16.72
N SER A 85 5.57 -11.34 17.35
CA SER A 85 5.65 -12.73 17.84
C SER A 85 4.44 -13.05 18.71
N GLY A 86 3.63 -14.02 18.27
CA GLY A 86 2.36 -14.41 18.93
C GLY A 86 1.09 -14.17 18.10
N GLN A 87 1.13 -13.34 17.05
CA GLN A 87 -0.03 -13.02 16.20
C GLN A 87 0.10 -13.51 14.74
N ARG A 88 0.73 -14.67 14.53
CA ARG A 88 1.00 -15.23 13.18
C ARG A 88 -0.30 -15.51 12.40
N ARG A 89 -0.88 -14.50 11.75
CA ARG A 89 -1.95 -14.68 10.76
C ARG A 89 -1.48 -14.21 9.39
N PHE A 90 -1.13 -12.94 9.23
CA PHE A 90 -0.72 -12.39 7.93
C PHE A 90 0.48 -11.45 8.04
N ASN A 91 1.11 -11.19 6.90
CA ASN A 91 2.14 -10.18 6.70
C ASN A 91 1.58 -9.05 5.83
N ILE A 92 2.18 -7.86 5.93
CA ILE A 92 1.71 -6.66 5.22
C ILE A 92 2.84 -6.04 4.42
N ALA A 93 2.57 -5.79 3.15
CA ALA A 93 3.28 -4.81 2.33
C ALA A 93 2.40 -3.58 2.22
N PHE A 94 2.95 -2.37 2.41
CA PHE A 94 2.20 -1.17 2.11
C PHE A 94 3.04 -0.15 1.34
N ALA A 95 2.38 0.60 0.47
CA ALA A 95 2.87 1.79 -0.19
C ALA A 95 1.94 2.95 0.16
N HIS A 96 2.47 4.17 0.23
CA HIS A 96 1.64 5.35 0.46
C HIS A 96 2.20 6.57 -0.26
N GLY A 97 1.38 7.60 -0.38
CA GLY A 97 1.79 8.89 -0.93
C GLY A 97 0.66 9.90 -0.95
N LYS A 98 1.01 11.15 -1.25
CA LYS A 98 0.05 12.25 -1.36
C LYS A 98 -0.64 12.18 -2.72
N LEU A 99 -1.96 12.33 -2.71
CA LEU A 99 -2.76 12.46 -3.91
C LEU A 99 -2.34 13.74 -4.65
N LYS A 100 -1.88 13.63 -5.91
CA LYS A 100 -1.58 14.81 -6.74
C LYS A 100 -2.63 15.09 -7.80
N ALA A 101 -3.50 14.13 -8.10
CA ALA A 101 -4.60 14.30 -9.05
C ALA A 101 -5.95 14.02 -8.34
N PRO A 102 -7.10 14.27 -8.99
CA PRO A 102 -8.42 14.12 -8.37
C PRO A 102 -8.67 12.71 -7.83
N ALA A 103 -9.56 12.61 -6.84
CA ALA A 103 -10.07 11.32 -6.39
C ALA A 103 -10.76 10.58 -7.55
N GLY A 104 -10.66 9.26 -7.57
CA GLY A 104 -11.27 8.44 -8.62
C GLY A 104 -10.70 7.03 -8.67
N ARG A 105 -11.03 6.31 -9.75
CA ARG A 105 -10.50 4.98 -10.03
C ARG A 105 -9.23 5.05 -10.84
N TYR A 106 -8.21 4.33 -10.39
CA TYR A 106 -6.91 4.27 -11.04
C TYR A 106 -6.53 2.82 -11.27
N TYR A 107 -5.78 2.59 -12.35
CA TYR A 107 -5.43 1.27 -12.84
C TYR A 107 -3.91 1.10 -12.79
N PHE A 108 -3.48 -0.07 -12.35
CA PHE A 108 -2.07 -0.42 -12.25
C PHE A 108 -1.45 -0.50 -13.65
N THR A 109 -0.34 0.20 -13.85
CA THR A 109 0.41 0.27 -15.12
C THR A 109 1.80 -0.36 -15.03
N GLY A 110 2.25 -0.72 -13.83
CA GLY A 110 3.50 -1.43 -13.59
C GLY A 110 4.08 -1.18 -12.20
N GLN A 111 5.11 -1.94 -11.82
CA GLN A 111 5.86 -1.75 -10.57
C GLN A 111 7.33 -2.11 -10.69
N SER A 112 8.17 -1.50 -9.86
CA SER A 112 9.60 -1.83 -9.77
C SER A 112 9.94 -2.46 -8.43
N VAL A 113 10.48 -3.67 -8.46
CA VAL A 113 10.95 -4.39 -7.26
C VAL A 113 12.43 -4.73 -7.44
N GLY A 114 13.29 -4.04 -6.68
CA GLY A 114 14.74 -4.09 -6.89
C GLY A 114 15.10 -3.62 -8.30
N ASN A 115 15.82 -4.46 -9.05
CA ASN A 115 16.24 -4.17 -10.43
C ASN A 115 15.26 -4.71 -11.49
N ARG A 116 14.08 -5.21 -11.08
CA ARG A 116 13.08 -5.77 -12.00
C ARG A 116 11.88 -4.83 -12.13
N TYR A 117 11.45 -4.62 -13.37
CA TYR A 117 10.18 -3.98 -13.69
C TYR A 117 9.15 -5.05 -14.05
N TYR A 118 7.95 -4.91 -13.50
CA TYR A 118 6.81 -5.78 -13.74
C TYR A 118 5.73 -4.96 -14.45
N GLY A 119 5.37 -5.37 -15.66
CA GLY A 119 4.35 -4.73 -16.47
C GLY A 119 2.95 -5.30 -16.24
N VAL A 120 1.99 -4.74 -16.97
CA VAL A 120 0.60 -5.18 -16.97
C VAL A 120 0.44 -6.48 -17.76
N GLY A 121 -0.18 -7.49 -17.14
CA GLY A 121 -0.65 -8.70 -17.82
C GLY A 121 -2.01 -8.52 -18.49
N ASN A 122 -2.72 -9.63 -18.75
CA ASN A 122 -4.10 -9.56 -19.29
C ASN A 122 -5.13 -9.20 -18.20
N ILE A 123 -4.70 -9.17 -16.94
CA ILE A 123 -5.49 -8.79 -15.77
C ILE A 123 -4.61 -7.87 -14.93
N THR A 124 -5.15 -6.73 -14.51
CA THR A 124 -4.44 -5.72 -13.70
C THR A 124 -5.25 -5.29 -12.49
N TYR A 125 -4.59 -4.66 -11.53
CA TYR A 125 -5.25 -4.08 -10.35
C TYR A 125 -5.91 -2.75 -10.67
N PHE A 126 -6.99 -2.44 -9.94
CA PHE A 126 -7.49 -1.08 -9.81
C PHE A 126 -7.68 -0.68 -8.35
N ALA A 127 -7.60 0.61 -8.11
CA ALA A 127 -7.73 1.25 -6.81
C ALA A 127 -8.71 2.42 -6.90
N ASP A 128 -9.74 2.42 -6.05
CA ASP A 128 -10.60 3.58 -5.85
C ASP A 128 -9.97 4.47 -4.76
N ILE A 129 -9.36 5.57 -5.18
CA ILE A 129 -8.47 6.36 -4.32
C ILE A 129 -9.00 7.77 -4.11
N SER A 130 -8.93 8.19 -2.85
CA SER A 130 -9.19 9.55 -2.40
C SER A 130 -8.34 9.83 -1.16
N PRO A 131 -8.11 11.09 -0.76
CA PRO A 131 -7.31 11.37 0.42
C PRO A 131 -7.88 10.65 1.66
N GLY A 132 -7.03 10.01 2.45
CA GLY A 132 -7.41 9.23 3.63
C GLY A 132 -7.89 7.80 3.33
N THR A 133 -7.73 7.30 2.10
CA THR A 133 -8.13 5.94 1.73
C THR A 133 -6.99 4.94 1.92
N VAL A 134 -7.33 3.77 2.47
CA VAL A 134 -6.48 2.57 2.58
C VAL A 134 -7.09 1.49 1.69
N VAL A 135 -6.46 1.22 0.55
CA VAL A 135 -6.91 0.21 -0.42
C VAL A 135 -6.24 -1.12 -0.09
N VAL A 136 -7.03 -2.16 0.15
CA VAL A 136 -6.55 -3.46 0.63
C VAL A 136 -6.62 -4.53 -0.47
N TYR A 137 -5.51 -5.23 -0.68
CA TYR A 137 -5.34 -6.32 -1.64
C TYR A 137 -4.96 -7.61 -0.90
N PRO A 138 -5.90 -8.51 -0.61
CA PRO A 138 -5.57 -9.84 -0.10
C PRO A 138 -4.92 -10.71 -1.18
N GLN A 139 -3.89 -11.46 -0.80
CA GLN A 139 -3.41 -12.59 -1.60
C GLN A 139 -4.33 -13.82 -1.45
N GLY A 140 -4.23 -14.73 -2.43
CA GLY A 140 -5.12 -15.87 -2.58
C GLY A 140 -5.38 -16.63 -1.28
N GLY A 141 -6.65 -16.94 -1.04
CA GLY A 141 -7.11 -17.67 0.16
C GLY A 141 -7.45 -16.77 1.36
N ILE A 142 -7.16 -15.46 1.32
CA ILE A 142 -7.52 -14.54 2.41
C ILE A 142 -8.84 -13.83 2.05
N PRO A 143 -9.91 -13.98 2.86
CA PRO A 143 -11.14 -13.22 2.70
C PRO A 143 -10.89 -11.70 2.79
N MET A 144 -11.56 -10.92 1.92
CA MET A 144 -11.39 -9.47 1.89
C MET A 144 -11.73 -8.81 3.23
N ASP A 145 -12.82 -9.23 3.88
CA ASP A 145 -13.25 -8.67 5.16
C ASP A 145 -12.25 -8.96 6.28
N GLU A 146 -11.65 -10.16 6.29
CA GLU A 146 -10.59 -10.53 7.22
C GLU A 146 -9.33 -9.69 6.98
N ALA A 147 -8.94 -9.49 5.72
CA ALA A 147 -7.81 -8.64 5.37
C ALA A 147 -8.04 -7.19 5.81
N ILE A 148 -9.23 -6.62 5.59
CA ILE A 148 -9.56 -5.26 6.01
C ILE A 148 -9.55 -5.13 7.54
N ALA A 149 -10.14 -6.11 8.26
CA ALA A 149 -10.12 -6.12 9.72
C ALA A 149 -8.70 -6.13 10.27
N TYR A 150 -7.85 -7.02 9.73
CA TYR A 150 -6.44 -7.11 10.11
C TYR A 150 -5.67 -5.81 9.83
N ILE A 151 -5.87 -5.19 8.65
CA ILE A 151 -5.21 -3.92 8.32
C ILE A 151 -5.67 -2.78 9.20
N LYS A 152 -6.94 -2.73 9.62
CA LYS A 152 -7.42 -1.75 10.60
C LYS A 152 -6.66 -1.88 11.92
N GLU A 153 -6.55 -3.09 12.46
CA GLU A 153 -5.82 -3.35 13.70
C GLU A 153 -4.35 -2.93 13.60
N GLN A 154 -3.66 -3.33 12.53
CA GLN A 154 -2.24 -3.03 12.34
C GLN A 154 -1.99 -1.53 12.12
N MET A 155 -2.82 -0.86 11.33
CA MET A 155 -2.71 0.59 11.15
C MET A 155 -2.90 1.35 12.48
N VAL A 156 -3.82 0.92 13.34
CA VAL A 156 -4.01 1.51 14.67
C VAL A 156 -2.83 1.21 15.59
N ALA A 157 -2.31 -0.02 15.59
CA ALA A 157 -1.17 -0.41 16.42
C ALA A 157 0.10 0.38 16.06
N GLN A 158 0.36 0.59 14.76
CA GLN A 158 1.58 1.23 14.28
C GLN A 158 1.47 2.76 14.23
N LEU A 159 0.32 3.29 13.78
CA LEU A 159 0.12 4.73 13.53
C LEU A 159 -0.76 5.42 14.57
N GLY A 160 -1.35 4.67 15.50
CA GLY A 160 -2.19 5.18 16.59
C GLY A 160 -3.66 5.35 16.22
N LYS A 161 -4.47 5.81 17.19
CA LYS A 161 -5.94 5.92 17.07
C LYS A 161 -6.42 6.77 15.88
N LYS A 162 -5.63 7.75 15.42
CA LYS A 162 -5.97 8.54 14.23
C LYS A 162 -6.14 7.69 12.96
N ALA A 163 -5.56 6.49 12.89
CA ALA A 163 -5.78 5.60 11.75
C ALA A 163 -7.24 5.11 11.64
N GLN A 164 -8.02 5.14 12.74
CA GLN A 164 -9.44 4.78 12.74
C GLN A 164 -10.29 5.69 11.85
N SER A 165 -9.85 6.93 11.57
CA SER A 165 -10.57 7.85 10.68
C SER A 165 -10.30 7.59 9.20
N LEU A 166 -9.39 6.66 8.87
CA LEU A 166 -9.10 6.32 7.48
C LEU A 166 -10.21 5.46 6.89
N ARG A 167 -10.41 5.57 5.58
CA ARG A 167 -11.40 4.79 4.86
C ARG A 167 -10.75 3.55 4.26
N TYR A 168 -11.06 2.38 4.80
CA TYR A 168 -10.55 1.10 4.33
C TYR A 168 -11.47 0.56 3.25
N VAL A 169 -10.96 0.36 2.05
CA VAL A 169 -11.73 -0.07 0.88
C VAL A 169 -11.06 -1.26 0.20
N PRO A 170 -11.84 -2.16 -0.43
CA PRO A 170 -11.27 -3.24 -1.21
C PRO A 170 -10.57 -2.71 -2.46
N GLY A 171 -9.38 -3.22 -2.73
CA GLY A 171 -8.78 -3.17 -4.07
C GLY A 171 -9.46 -4.19 -4.98
N GLY A 172 -9.35 -3.98 -6.29
CA GLY A 172 -9.97 -4.88 -7.27
C GLY A 172 -9.05 -5.23 -8.43
N ALA A 173 -9.56 -6.10 -9.31
CA ALA A 173 -8.90 -6.50 -10.53
C ALA A 173 -9.85 -6.40 -11.73
N VAL A 174 -9.29 -6.09 -12.89
CA VAL A 174 -10.02 -6.03 -14.17
C VAL A 174 -9.21 -6.75 -15.25
N SER A 175 -9.90 -7.37 -16.20
CA SER A 175 -9.27 -7.80 -17.44
C SER A 175 -8.89 -6.57 -18.28
N VAL A 176 -7.82 -6.66 -19.06
CA VAL A 176 -7.37 -5.58 -19.94
C VAL A 176 -6.88 -6.12 -21.27
N SER A 177 -6.99 -5.30 -22.30
CA SER A 177 -6.35 -5.51 -23.60
C SER A 177 -5.41 -4.34 -23.85
N CYS A 178 -4.10 -4.60 -23.90
CA CYS A 178 -3.08 -3.58 -24.00
C CYS A 178 -2.41 -3.60 -25.38
N ASP A 179 -2.26 -2.42 -25.98
CA ASP A 179 -1.34 -2.20 -27.09
C ASP A 179 0.05 -1.92 -26.49
N ASN A 180 0.97 -2.86 -26.68
CA ASN A 180 2.31 -2.83 -26.09
C ASN A 180 3.32 -2.28 -27.09
N ARG A 181 3.12 -1.03 -27.53
CA ARG A 181 4.13 -0.34 -28.34
C ARG A 181 5.32 0.05 -27.48
N PRO A 182 6.54 0.10 -28.07
CA PRO A 182 7.71 0.63 -27.37
C PRO A 182 7.39 2.01 -26.76
N HIS A 183 7.71 2.18 -25.48
CA HIS A 183 7.60 3.43 -24.72
C HIS A 183 6.19 3.95 -24.41
N LYS A 184 5.11 3.28 -24.84
CA LYS A 184 3.74 3.68 -24.47
C LYS A 184 2.85 2.47 -24.23
N LEU A 185 2.46 2.28 -22.96
CA LEU A 185 1.40 1.35 -22.58
C LEU A 185 0.05 2.07 -22.75
N SER A 186 -0.86 1.48 -23.51
CA SER A 186 -2.27 1.89 -23.57
C SER A 186 -3.14 0.64 -23.43
N CYS A 187 -4.04 0.64 -22.45
CA CYS A 187 -4.85 -0.53 -22.11
C CYS A 187 -6.33 -0.18 -22.05
N LYS A 188 -7.14 -0.92 -22.80
CA LYS A 188 -8.60 -0.90 -22.70
C LYS A 188 -9.06 -1.75 -21.52
N ILE A 189 -9.92 -1.18 -20.69
CA ILE A 189 -10.49 -1.83 -19.51
C ILE A 189 -11.62 -2.77 -19.95
N GLY A 190 -11.59 -3.98 -19.41
CA GLY A 190 -12.63 -4.99 -19.58
C GLY A 190 -13.43 -5.21 -18.31
N LYS A 191 -13.83 -6.47 -18.07
CA LYS A 191 -14.70 -6.83 -16.95
C LYS A 191 -13.91 -6.94 -15.65
N GLN A 192 -14.57 -6.65 -14.53
CA GLN A 192 -14.04 -6.93 -13.20
C GLN A 192 -13.84 -8.44 -13.02
N THR A 193 -12.76 -8.82 -12.35
CA THR A 193 -12.35 -10.21 -12.17
C THR A 193 -11.75 -10.41 -10.77
N SER A 194 -11.40 -11.67 -10.45
CA SER A 194 -10.79 -12.02 -9.17
C SER A 194 -9.36 -11.49 -9.06
N LEU A 195 -9.01 -10.94 -7.89
CA LEU A 195 -7.64 -10.57 -7.53
C LEU A 195 -6.66 -11.74 -7.66
N SER A 196 -7.12 -12.98 -7.39
CA SER A 196 -6.28 -14.18 -7.52
C SER A 196 -5.85 -14.50 -8.96
N LYS A 197 -6.47 -13.86 -9.96
CA LYS A 197 -6.14 -14.03 -11.38
C LYS A 197 -5.18 -12.96 -11.90
N VAL A 198 -4.78 -11.99 -11.08
CA VAL A 198 -3.86 -10.95 -11.51
C VAL A 198 -2.50 -11.56 -11.80
N SER A 199 -1.94 -11.21 -12.95
CA SER A 199 -0.62 -11.63 -13.37
C SER A 199 0.18 -10.44 -13.87
N PHE A 200 1.49 -10.50 -13.65
CA PHE A 200 2.43 -9.50 -14.15
C PHE A 200 3.18 -10.08 -15.35
N ARG A 201 3.60 -9.20 -16.27
CA ARG A 201 4.53 -9.55 -17.37
C ARG A 201 5.92 -9.05 -17.05
#